data_AF-A0A329RZV7-F1
#
_entry.id   AF-A0A329RZV7-F1
#
_cell.length_a   1.000
_cell.length_b   1.000
_cell.length_c   1.000
_cell.angle_alpha   90.00
_cell.angle_beta   90.00
_cell.angle_gamma   90.00
#
_symmetry.space_group_name_H-M   'P 1'
#
loop_
_entity.id
_entity.type
_entity.pdbx_description
1 polymer ?
#
loop_
_entity_poly.entity_id
_entity_poly.type
_entity_poly.pdbx_seq_one_letter_code
_entity_poly.pdbx_strand_id
1 'polypeptide(L)' 'MLQSRVWGSSDWQKKSDYRLVVAYMKLFLDGGFQLREGSEDYKDRVLEVGQRAESAVLIFLSGLEIRAKGGGSVLREMRK' A
#
# COMPACT_ATOMS: atom_id res chain seq x y z
N MET A 1 -10.33 -37.96 -3.93
CA MET A 1 -11.02 -36.95 -3.10
C MET A 1 -10.10 -35.75 -2.96
N LEU A 2 -10.45 -34.63 -3.61
CA LEU A 2 -9.60 -33.46 -3.78
C LEU A 2 -9.55 -32.60 -2.52
N GLN A 3 -8.34 -32.21 -2.13
CA GLN A 3 -8.08 -31.29 -1.04
C GLN A 3 -8.60 -29.89 -1.39
N SER A 4 -9.50 -29.37 -0.56
CA SER A 4 -10.05 -28.03 -0.71
C SER A 4 -10.07 -27.35 0.67
N ARG A 5 -9.01 -26.62 1.01
CA ARG A 5 -8.94 -25.76 2.22
C ARG A 5 -7.93 -24.62 2.15
N VAL A 6 -7.02 -24.59 1.17
CA VAL A 6 -5.93 -23.58 1.13
C VAL A 6 -6.22 -22.39 0.19
N TRP A 7 -7.21 -22.50 -0.72
CA TRP A 7 -7.44 -21.50 -1.78
C TRP A 7 -8.17 -20.21 -1.34
N GLY A 8 -8.61 -20.10 -0.08
CA GLY A 8 -9.34 -18.91 0.39
C GLY A 8 -8.47 -17.97 1.23
N SER A 9 -7.94 -18.49 2.34
CA SER A 9 -7.41 -17.66 3.42
C SER A 9 -6.22 -16.77 3.02
N SER A 10 -5.28 -17.32 2.24
CA SER A 10 -4.07 -16.59 1.83
C SER A 10 -4.35 -15.39 0.93
N ASP A 11 -5.31 -15.53 0.00
CA ASP A 11 -5.64 -14.47 -0.95
C ASP A 11 -6.50 -13.36 -0.30
N TRP A 12 -7.39 -13.73 0.63
CA TRP A 12 -8.10 -12.75 1.46
C TRP A 12 -7.17 -11.99 2.40
N GLN A 13 -6.16 -12.66 2.95
CA GLN A 13 -5.15 -12.01 3.79
C GLN A 13 -4.33 -11.00 2.98
N LYS A 14 -3.82 -11.39 1.80
CA LYS A 14 -3.09 -10.48 0.91
C LYS A 14 -3.92 -9.26 0.54
N LYS A 15 -5.19 -9.45 0.19
CA LYS A 15 -6.10 -8.33 -0.14
C LYS A 15 -6.28 -7.36 1.04
N SER A 16 -6.39 -7.90 2.26
CA SER A 16 -6.50 -7.09 3.47
C SER A 16 -5.20 -6.34 3.78
N ASP A 17 -4.06 -7.00 3.58
CA ASP A 17 -2.73 -6.40 3.73
C ASP A 17 -2.52 -5.24 2.76
N TYR A 18 -2.87 -5.41 1.49
CA TYR A 18 -2.80 -4.33 0.49
C TYR A 18 -3.73 -3.16 0.85
N ARG A 19 -4.94 -3.43 1.35
CA ARG A 19 -5.84 -2.37 1.81
C ARG A 19 -5.25 -1.55 2.95
N LEU A 20 -4.57 -2.21 3.90
CA LEU A 20 -3.90 -1.53 5.01
C LEU A 20 -2.71 -0.71 4.52
N VAL A 21 -1.88 -1.24 3.60
CA VAL A 21 -0.78 -0.48 2.99
C VAL A 21 -1.30 0.79 2.31
N VAL A 22 -2.36 0.67 1.49
CA VAL A 22 -2.98 1.82 0.81
C VAL A 22 -3.55 2.83 1.81
N ALA A 23 -4.17 2.36 2.90
CA ALA A 23 -4.68 3.24 3.95
C ALA A 23 -3.56 4.01 4.65
N TYR A 24 -2.45 3.35 4.99
CA TYR A 24 -1.28 4.02 5.57
C TYR A 24 -0.64 5.01 4.59
N MET A 25 -0.47 4.62 3.32
CA MET A 25 0.05 5.49 2.27
C MET A 25 -0.76 6.78 2.10
N LYS A 26 -2.09 6.71 2.28
CA LYS A 26 -2.97 7.89 2.23
C LYS A 26 -2.60 8.97 3.24
N LEU A 27 -2.05 8.61 4.40
CA LEU A 27 -1.66 9.55 5.46
C LEU A 27 -0.52 10.47 5.02
N PHE A 28 0.22 10.09 3.99
CA PHE A 28 1.39 10.81 3.47
C PHE A 28 1.07 11.65 2.23
N LEU A 29 -0.21 11.86 1.93
CA LEU A 29 -0.69 12.64 0.80
C LEU A 29 -1.57 13.78 1.28
N ASP A 30 -1.22 15.01 0.92
CA ASP A 30 -2.04 16.19 1.20
C ASP A 30 -3.39 16.09 0.47
N GLY A 31 -4.46 15.93 1.23
CA GLY A 31 -5.81 15.72 0.70
C GLY A 31 -6.11 14.27 0.25
N GLY A 32 -5.19 13.33 0.47
CA GLY A 32 -5.35 11.91 0.12
C GLY A 32 -5.22 11.60 -1.37
N PHE A 33 -5.81 10.48 -1.81
CA PHE A 33 -5.81 10.06 -3.21
C PHE A 33 -6.77 10.95 -4.04
N GLN A 34 -6.27 12.09 -4.53
CA GLN A 34 -7.02 12.98 -5.43
C GLN A 34 -7.08 12.37 -6.84
N LEU A 35 -7.86 11.29 -6.99
CA LEU A 35 -8.02 10.55 -8.23
C LEU A 35 -9.44 10.73 -8.77
N ARG A 36 -9.55 11.04 -10.07
CA ARG A 36 -10.83 11.17 -10.77
C ARG A 36 -11.07 9.94 -11.63
N GLU A 37 -12.02 9.09 -11.21
CA GLU A 37 -12.41 7.95 -12.03
C GLU A 37 -12.93 8.38 -13.40
N GLY A 38 -12.53 7.66 -14.44
CA GLY A 38 -12.95 7.91 -15.82
C GLY A 38 -12.15 8.99 -16.57
N SER A 39 -11.12 9.59 -15.98
CA SER A 39 -10.19 10.42 -16.75
C SER A 39 -9.29 9.56 -17.65
N GLU A 40 -8.90 10.09 -18.81
CA GLU A 40 -7.98 9.41 -19.73
C GLU A 40 -6.61 9.15 -19.07
N ASP A 41 -6.18 10.04 -18.17
CA ASP A 41 -4.92 9.96 -17.42
C ASP A 41 -5.02 9.18 -16.10
N TYR A 42 -6.16 8.55 -15.80
CA TYR A 42 -6.42 7.92 -14.49
C TYR A 42 -5.32 6.95 -14.06
N LYS A 43 -4.86 6.09 -14.98
CA LYS A 43 -3.80 5.10 -14.69
C LYS A 43 -2.46 5.76 -14.36
N ASP A 44 -2.13 6.81 -15.10
CA ASP A 44 -0.89 7.56 -14.89
C ASP A 44 -0.93 8.31 -13.55
N ARG A 45 -2.10 8.88 -13.21
CA ARG A 45 -2.33 9.51 -11.89
C ARG A 45 -2.28 8.53 -10.75
N VAL A 46 -2.86 7.34 -10.89
CA VAL A 46 -2.75 6.27 -9.90
C VAL A 46 -1.28 5.92 -9.65
N LEU A 47 -0.48 5.79 -10.72
CA LEU A 47 0.94 5.47 -10.61
C LEU A 47 1.73 6.61 -9.95
N GLU A 48 1.54 7.85 -10.40
CA GLU A 48 2.20 9.05 -9.87
C GLU A 48 1.92 9.23 -8.36
N VAL A 49 0.64 9.13 -7.97
CA VAL A 49 0.23 9.28 -6.58
C VAL A 49 0.76 8.12 -5.73
N GLY A 50 0.75 6.89 -6.25
CA GLY A 50 1.32 5.72 -5.58
C GLY A 50 2.81 5.88 -5.30
N GLN A 51 3.59 6.33 -6.30
CA GLN A 51 5.04 6.56 -6.15
C GLN A 51 5.35 7.66 -5.13
N ARG A 52 4.57 8.75 -5.13
CA ARG A 52 4.71 9.83 -4.14
C ARG A 52 4.43 9.33 -2.72
N ALA A 53 3.34 8.60 -2.54
CA ALA A 53 2.98 8.05 -1.23
C ALA A 53 4.02 7.04 -0.73
N GLU A 54 4.50 6.15 -1.60
CA GLU A 54 5.57 5.21 -1.29
C GLU A 54 6.85 5.95 -0.85
N SER A 55 7.29 6.95 -1.62
CA SER A 55 8.48 7.74 -1.32
C SER A 55 8.36 8.42 0.05
N ALA A 56 7.21 9.01 0.35
CA ALA A 56 6.96 9.69 1.61
C ALA A 56 6.96 8.73 2.82
N VAL A 57 6.36 7.55 2.69
CA VAL A 57 6.42 6.50 3.72
C VAL A 57 7.87 6.05 3.98
N LEU A 58 8.65 5.84 2.91
CA LEU A 58 10.05 5.42 3.05
C LEU A 58 10.91 6.50 3.71
N ILE A 59 10.70 7.77 3.36
CA ILE A 59 11.38 8.91 4.00
C ILE A 59 11.03 8.97 5.49
N PHE A 60 9.75 8.81 5.84
CA PHE A 60 9.29 8.80 7.23
C PHE A 60 9.94 7.69 8.04
N LEU A 61 9.92 6.44 7.54
CA LEU A 61 10.54 5.30 8.21
C LEU A 61 12.06 5.48 8.33
N SER A 62 12.73 6.00 7.31
CA SER A 62 14.16 6.31 7.37
C SER A 62 14.48 7.36 8.44
N GLY A 63 13.61 8.36 8.64
CA GLY A 63 13.75 9.35 9.70
C GLY A 63 13.63 8.76 11.11
N LEU A 64 13.01 7.60 11.23
CA LEU A 64 12.92 6.80 12.47
C LEU A 64 14.03 5.73 12.57
N GLU A 65 15.05 5.78 11.70
CA GLU A 65 16.12 4.77 11.58
C GLU A 65 15.62 3.36 11.21
N ILE A 66 14.41 3.25 10.67
CA ILE A 66 13.79 1.99 10.24
C ILE A 66 14.09 1.76 8.76
N ARG A 67 14.89 0.72 8.44
CA ARG A 67 15.15 0.30 7.06
C ARG A 67 14.11 -0.70 6.55
N ALA A 68 13.04 -0.19 5.95
CA ALA A 68 12.09 -0.98 5.17
C ALA A 68 12.58 -1.16 3.71
N LYS A 69 12.48 -2.37 3.15
CA LYS A 69 12.98 -2.72 1.80
C LYS A 69 11.87 -3.12 0.82
N GLY A 70 10.61 -3.08 1.25
CA GLY A 70 9.46 -3.44 0.41
C GLY A 70 8.14 -3.44 1.19
N GLY A 71 7.01 -3.57 0.49
CA GLY A 71 5.66 -3.38 1.04
C GLY A 71 5.35 -4.20 2.30
N GLY A 72 5.81 -5.45 2.38
CA GLY A 72 5.61 -6.29 3.58
C GLY A 72 6.37 -5.78 4.81
N SER A 73 7.59 -5.27 4.62
CA SER A 73 8.35 -4.65 5.72
C SER A 73 7.75 -3.32 6.14
N VAL A 74 7.31 -2.49 5.18
CA VAL A 74 6.60 -1.24 5.45
C VAL A 74 5.33 -1.51 6.28
N LEU A 75 4.51 -2.46 5.84
CA LEU A 75 3.27 -2.83 6.53
C LEU A 75 3.50 -3.31 7.96
N ARG A 76 4.56 -4.08 8.20
CA ARG A 76 4.91 -4.56 9.54
C ARG A 76 5.24 -3.41 10.48
N GLU A 77 6.02 -2.43 10.02
CA GLU A 77 6.43 -1.30 10.84
C GLU A 77 5.29 -0.30 11.06
N MET A 78 4.43 -0.08 10.05
CA MET A 78 3.26 0.81 10.16
C MET A 78 2.14 0.25 11.06
N ARG A 79 2.15 -1.05 11.40
CA ARG A 79 1.17 -1.68 12.29
C ARG A 79 1.47 -1.55 13.78
N LYS A 80 2.66 -1.09 14.13
CA LYS A 80 3.08 -0.91 15.52
C LYS A 80 2.48 0.36 16.09
#